data_AF-A0A5C5UF55-F1
#
_entry.id   AF-A0A5C5UF55-F1
#
_cell.length_a   1.000
_cell.length_b   1.000
_cell.length_c   1.000
_cell.angle_alpha   90.00
_cell.angle_beta   90.00
_cell.angle_gamma   90.00
#
_symmetry.space_group_name_H-M   'P 1'
#
loop_
_entity.id
_entity.type
_entity.pdbx_description
1 polymer ?
#
loop_
_entity_poly.entity_id
_entity_poly.type
_entity_poly.pdbx_seq_one_letter_code
_entity_poly.pdbx_strand_id
1 'polypeptide(L)'
;MPELPGRRDLALLPALAAEHLPHDPTPSLADIARQPDVAHLSEPQPAPQFEHLSEPLRIVVAGSDAALSAILTRLMRIDALWAELAFIPRQDSPTATNWSISSDPWEIALSGQVRPLPLIRDDAGIAVAGSASITSWDGAELYGEIIVDSNTLCTGLEAGNRRKHGVYGARLVPMLTAPGIAAVPYTTSLEPRTGLLGLRDRSPRGAVDPKHLATGRALQAGGSNLKVTVDDIPRPRPVERVTFYRHLRDLQAVRP
;
A
#
# COMPACT_ATOMS: atom_id res chain seq x y z
N MET A 1 -1.33 -3.05 22.16
CA MET A 1 -1.12 -3.93 21.00
C MET A 1 0.38 -4.07 20.75
N PRO A 2 0.85 -5.18 20.16
CA PRO A 2 2.23 -5.30 19.71
C PRO A 2 2.52 -4.33 18.56
N GLU A 3 3.80 -4.15 18.22
CA GLU A 3 4.24 -3.27 17.13
C GLU A 3 3.67 -3.69 15.77
N LEU A 4 3.61 -5.00 15.50
CA LEU A 4 2.91 -5.56 14.36
C LEU A 4 1.75 -6.45 14.86
N PRO A 5 0.51 -5.97 14.81
CA PRO A 5 -0.64 -6.71 15.31
C PRO A 5 -1.00 -7.88 14.41
N GLY A 6 -1.19 -9.04 15.03
CA GLY A 6 -1.63 -10.25 14.36
C GLY A 6 -3.16 -10.41 14.41
N ARG A 7 -3.62 -11.55 13.87
CA ARG A 7 -5.06 -11.88 13.83
C ARG A 7 -5.74 -11.85 15.21
N ARG A 8 -5.03 -12.29 16.27
CA ARG A 8 -5.57 -12.34 17.64
C ARG A 8 -5.71 -10.94 18.23
N ASP A 9 -4.73 -10.06 17.99
CA ASP A 9 -4.75 -8.68 18.48
C ASP A 9 -5.89 -7.87 17.87
N LEU A 10 -6.26 -8.19 16.62
CA LEU A 10 -7.31 -7.52 15.85
C LEU A 10 -8.66 -8.24 15.89
N ALA A 11 -8.85 -9.17 16.83
CA ALA A 11 -10.06 -9.97 16.95
C ALA A 11 -11.29 -9.15 17.39
N LEU A 12 -11.07 -7.97 18.00
CA LEU A 12 -12.13 -7.07 18.46
C LEU A 12 -12.81 -6.28 17.32
N LEU A 13 -12.10 -6.05 16.20
CA LEU A 13 -12.59 -5.17 15.12
C LEU A 13 -13.93 -5.61 14.50
N PRO A 14 -14.20 -6.91 14.25
CA PRO A 14 -15.50 -7.32 13.74
C PRO A 14 -16.65 -7.05 14.70
N ALA A 15 -16.42 -7.21 16.01
CA ALA A 15 -17.44 -6.95 17.02
C ALA A 15 -17.78 -5.45 17.06
N LEU A 16 -16.76 -4.58 17.05
CA LEU A 16 -16.97 -3.12 16.94
C LEU A 16 -17.67 -2.75 15.63
N ALA A 17 -17.24 -3.31 14.49
CA ALA A 17 -17.88 -3.03 13.21
C ALA A 17 -19.37 -3.40 13.21
N ALA A 18 -19.73 -4.55 13.81
CA ALA A 18 -21.12 -4.99 13.92
C ALA A 18 -21.95 -4.18 14.92
N GLU A 19 -21.33 -3.57 15.93
CA GLU A 19 -22.01 -2.66 16.87
C GLU A 19 -22.41 -1.34 16.20
N HIS A 20 -21.51 -0.78 15.38
CA HIS A 20 -21.72 0.49 14.69
C HIS A 20 -22.55 0.36 13.40
N LEU A 21 -22.47 -0.79 12.72
CA LEU A 21 -23.29 -1.12 11.56
C LEU A 21 -23.88 -2.54 11.69
N PRO A 22 -24.95 -2.72 12.48
CA PRO A 22 -25.55 -4.05 12.69
C PRO A 22 -26.15 -4.65 11.41
N HIS A 23 -26.60 -3.81 10.49
CA HIS A 23 -27.11 -4.20 9.19
C HIS A 23 -26.54 -3.24 8.14
N ASP A 24 -25.76 -3.77 7.19
CA ASP A 24 -25.27 -3.01 6.04
C ASP A 24 -26.29 -3.15 4.88
N PRO A 25 -27.05 -2.10 4.54
CA PRO A 25 -27.99 -2.14 3.41
C PRO A 25 -27.30 -1.87 2.07
N THR A 26 -26.00 -1.58 2.05
CA THR A 26 -25.24 -1.31 0.83
C THR A 26 -24.87 -2.61 0.11
N PRO A 27 -24.62 -2.58 -1.21
CA PRO A 27 -24.16 -3.76 -1.94
C PRO A 27 -22.88 -4.34 -1.32
N SER A 28 -22.84 -5.67 -1.18
CA SER A 28 -21.63 -6.34 -0.68
C SER A 28 -20.49 -6.24 -1.69
N LEU A 29 -19.25 -6.49 -1.25
CA LEU A 29 -18.09 -6.58 -2.17
C LEU A 29 -18.32 -7.58 -3.32
N ALA A 30 -19.04 -8.68 -3.06
CA ALA A 30 -19.35 -9.69 -4.07
C ALA A 30 -20.40 -9.18 -5.07
N ASP A 31 -21.36 -8.38 -4.61
CA ASP A 31 -22.36 -7.76 -5.48
C ASP A 31 -21.71 -6.69 -6.36
N ILE A 32 -20.89 -5.82 -5.77
CA ILE A 32 -20.12 -4.79 -6.50
C ILE A 32 -19.25 -5.45 -7.58
N ALA A 33 -18.51 -6.51 -7.24
CA ALA A 33 -17.63 -7.20 -8.20
C ALA A 33 -18.38 -7.85 -9.37
N ARG A 34 -19.68 -8.13 -9.23
CA ARG A 34 -20.53 -8.70 -10.29
C ARG A 34 -21.22 -7.65 -11.15
N GLN A 35 -21.17 -6.37 -10.76
CA GLN A 35 -21.83 -5.32 -11.54
C GLN A 35 -21.12 -5.17 -12.90
N PRO A 36 -21.88 -5.13 -14.01
CA PRO A 36 -21.29 -4.98 -15.34
C PRO A 36 -20.63 -3.61 -15.53
N ASP A 37 -21.22 -2.58 -14.91
CA ASP A 37 -20.71 -1.22 -14.86
C ASP A 37 -20.21 -0.89 -13.45
N VAL A 38 -19.13 -1.55 -13.01
CA VAL A 38 -18.35 -0.98 -11.89
C VAL A 38 -17.79 0.33 -12.40
N ALA A 39 -18.35 1.46 -11.93
CA ALA A 39 -17.87 2.80 -12.27
C ALA A 39 -16.34 2.78 -12.24
N HIS A 40 -15.71 3.11 -13.38
CA HIS A 40 -14.25 3.05 -13.50
C HIS A 40 -13.63 3.85 -12.37
N LEU A 41 -13.13 3.13 -11.35
CA LEU A 41 -12.63 3.61 -10.06
C LEU A 41 -12.32 5.12 -10.07
N SER A 42 -13.38 5.91 -9.88
CA SER A 42 -13.39 7.37 -10.05
C SER A 42 -12.77 8.02 -8.82
N GLU A 43 -12.87 9.34 -8.68
CA GLU A 43 -12.36 9.98 -7.46
C GLU A 43 -12.93 9.32 -6.19
N PRO A 44 -12.10 9.10 -5.16
CA PRO A 44 -12.52 8.47 -3.91
C PRO A 44 -13.74 9.13 -3.31
N GLN A 45 -14.68 8.32 -2.82
CA GLN A 45 -15.94 8.82 -2.28
C GLN A 45 -16.10 8.49 -0.79
N PRO A 46 -16.92 9.29 -0.07
CA PRO A 46 -17.40 8.90 1.24
C PRO A 46 -18.04 7.51 1.18
N ALA A 47 -17.84 6.71 2.22
CA ALA A 47 -18.42 5.38 2.28
C ALA A 47 -19.96 5.46 2.26
N PRO A 48 -20.65 4.67 1.41
CA PRO A 48 -22.11 4.70 1.32
C PRO A 48 -22.80 4.27 2.62
N GLN A 49 -22.08 3.60 3.53
CA GLN A 49 -22.58 3.19 4.83
C GLN A 49 -22.79 4.34 5.82
N PHE A 50 -22.24 5.55 5.57
CA PHE A 50 -22.23 6.62 6.57
C PHE A 50 -23.62 6.99 7.13
N GLU A 51 -24.66 6.97 6.29
CA GLU A 51 -26.04 7.30 6.71
C GLU A 51 -26.71 6.19 7.53
N HIS A 52 -26.09 5.01 7.62
CA HIS A 52 -26.61 3.81 8.27
C HIS A 52 -25.88 3.46 9.58
N LEU A 53 -24.84 4.21 9.93
CA LEU A 53 -24.12 4.01 11.18
C LEU A 53 -24.96 4.49 12.37
N SER A 54 -24.94 3.75 13.48
CA SER A 54 -25.51 4.21 14.75
C SER A 54 -24.75 5.43 15.28
N GLU A 55 -23.42 5.39 15.18
CA GLU A 55 -22.50 6.50 15.40
C GLU A 55 -21.20 6.23 14.62
N PRO A 56 -20.38 7.27 14.30
CA PRO A 56 -19.11 7.07 13.62
C PRO A 56 -18.14 6.19 14.43
N LEU A 57 -17.55 5.18 13.78
CA LEU A 57 -16.46 4.40 14.35
C LEU A 57 -15.12 5.00 13.92
N ARG A 58 -14.43 5.68 14.84
CA ARG A 58 -13.08 6.19 14.62
C ARG A 58 -12.03 5.28 15.25
N ILE A 59 -11.13 4.78 14.42
CA ILE A 59 -10.00 3.94 14.82
C ILE A 59 -8.73 4.77 14.71
N VAL A 60 -8.06 4.99 15.83
CA VAL A 60 -6.77 5.69 15.89
C VAL A 60 -5.64 4.67 15.99
N VAL A 61 -4.72 4.70 15.02
CA VAL A 61 -3.56 3.81 14.96
C VAL A 61 -2.30 4.60 15.30
N ALA A 62 -1.76 4.38 16.50
CA ALA A 62 -0.44 4.89 16.88
C ALA A 62 0.63 3.81 16.68
N GLY A 63 1.42 3.91 15.61
CA GLY A 63 2.34 2.83 15.24
C GLY A 63 3.20 3.08 14.01
N SER A 64 3.68 1.99 13.41
CA SER A 64 4.39 1.97 12.13
C SER A 64 3.42 1.78 10.96
N ASP A 65 3.91 2.02 9.74
CA ASP A 65 3.17 1.76 8.51
C ASP A 65 2.75 0.28 8.39
N ALA A 66 3.59 -0.65 8.87
CA ALA A 66 3.27 -2.07 8.94
C ALA A 66 2.08 -2.36 9.86
N ALA A 67 2.01 -1.67 11.01
CA ALA A 67 0.89 -1.80 11.95
C ALA A 67 -0.42 -1.30 11.33
N LEU A 68 -0.35 -0.15 10.66
CA LEU A 68 -1.47 0.43 9.93
C LEU A 68 -1.91 -0.48 8.77
N SER A 69 -0.98 -1.01 7.99
CA SER A 69 -1.23 -2.00 6.93
C SER A 69 -1.96 -3.24 7.46
N ALA A 70 -1.58 -3.76 8.62
CA ALA A 70 -2.26 -4.90 9.24
C ALA A 70 -3.71 -4.58 9.62
N ILE A 71 -3.97 -3.38 10.15
CA ILE A 71 -5.31 -2.91 10.51
C ILE A 71 -6.16 -2.68 9.25
N LEU A 72 -5.62 -1.98 8.25
CA LEU A 72 -6.26 -1.79 6.94
C LEU A 72 -6.62 -3.11 6.29
N THR A 73 -5.67 -4.06 6.30
CA THR A 73 -5.88 -5.41 5.79
C THR A 73 -7.03 -6.11 6.52
N ARG A 74 -7.14 -5.94 7.84
CA ARG A 74 -8.23 -6.52 8.61
C ARG A 74 -9.57 -5.87 8.29
N LEU A 75 -9.65 -4.54 8.27
CA LEU A 75 -10.85 -3.78 7.94
C LEU A 75 -11.36 -4.11 6.54
N MET A 76 -10.47 -4.13 5.56
CA MET A 76 -10.76 -4.55 4.19
C MET A 76 -11.37 -5.95 4.12
N ARG A 77 -10.79 -6.92 4.86
CA ARG A 77 -11.27 -8.32 4.86
C ARG A 77 -12.63 -8.52 5.51
N ILE A 78 -13.09 -7.57 6.33
CA ILE A 78 -14.40 -7.61 6.99
C ILE A 78 -15.38 -6.59 6.39
N ASP A 79 -15.04 -5.98 5.24
CA ASP A 79 -15.81 -4.92 4.57
C ASP A 79 -16.13 -3.72 5.49
N ALA A 80 -15.20 -3.36 6.37
CA ALA A 80 -15.34 -2.26 7.34
C ALA A 80 -14.46 -1.04 7.00
N LEU A 81 -14.20 -0.80 5.70
CA LEU A 81 -13.44 0.38 5.26
C LEU A 81 -14.22 1.69 5.34
N TRP A 82 -15.51 1.61 5.71
CA TRP A 82 -16.31 2.75 6.11
C TRP A 82 -15.91 3.35 7.47
N ALA A 83 -15.16 2.61 8.30
CA ALA A 83 -14.65 3.12 9.57
C ALA A 83 -13.63 4.23 9.32
N GLU A 84 -13.70 5.30 10.11
CA GLU A 84 -12.77 6.42 10.02
C GLU A 84 -11.42 6.00 10.58
N LEU A 85 -10.36 6.13 9.77
CA LEU A 85 -9.02 5.69 10.17
C LEU A 85 -8.08 6.87 10.32
N ALA A 86 -7.64 7.09 11.55
CA ALA A 86 -6.64 8.08 11.91
C ALA A 86 -5.29 7.40 12.18
N PHE A 87 -4.20 8.08 11.86
CA PHE A 87 -2.85 7.56 12.03
C PHE A 87 -1.94 8.53 12.77
N ILE A 88 -1.22 8.00 13.77
CA ILE A 88 -0.23 8.71 14.57
C ILE A 88 1.12 8.00 14.34
N PRO A 89 1.98 8.51 13.46
CA PRO A 89 3.27 7.89 13.17
C PRO A 89 4.18 7.93 14.41
N ARG A 90 4.84 6.81 14.72
CA ARG A 90 5.85 6.73 15.80
C ARG A 90 7.29 6.86 15.33
N GLN A 91 7.50 6.92 14.02
CA GLN A 91 8.78 7.00 13.33
C GLN A 91 8.57 7.64 11.95
N ASP A 92 9.65 7.85 11.20
CA ASP A 92 9.57 8.28 9.81
C ASP A 92 8.64 7.36 9.03
N SER A 93 7.64 7.96 8.39
CA SER A 93 6.50 7.23 7.84
C SER A 93 6.18 7.71 6.42
N PRO A 94 6.35 6.84 5.41
CA PRO A 94 5.79 7.06 4.09
C PRO A 94 4.28 7.37 4.15
N THR A 95 3.52 6.69 5.00
CA THR A 95 2.08 6.95 5.15
C THR A 95 1.80 8.37 5.64
N ALA A 96 2.51 8.83 6.67
CA ALA A 96 2.36 10.20 7.18
C ALA A 96 2.68 11.24 6.11
N THR A 97 3.73 10.99 5.30
CA THR A 97 4.08 11.85 4.17
C THR A 97 2.97 11.86 3.12
N ASN A 98 2.50 10.68 2.69
CA ASN A 98 1.45 10.54 1.69
C ASN A 98 0.15 11.21 2.14
N TRP A 99 -0.21 11.06 3.42
CA TRP A 99 -1.43 11.64 4.00
C TRP A 99 -1.28 13.11 4.39
N SER A 100 -0.09 13.69 4.20
CA SER A 100 0.24 15.07 4.58
C SER A 100 0.11 15.35 6.08
N ILE A 101 0.40 14.34 6.91
CA ILE A 101 0.47 14.47 8.37
C ILE A 101 1.84 15.08 8.71
N SER A 102 1.93 16.40 8.67
CA SER A 102 3.16 17.16 8.92
C SER A 102 3.13 18.00 10.21
N SER A 103 1.98 18.10 10.87
CA SER A 103 1.75 18.83 12.13
C SER A 103 1.10 17.89 13.15
N ASP A 104 0.80 18.40 14.35
CA ASP A 104 0.26 17.67 15.52
C ASP A 104 -0.63 16.46 15.13
N PRO A 105 -0.06 15.25 15.09
CA PRO A 105 -0.79 14.07 14.62
C PRO A 105 -1.89 13.67 15.59
N TRP A 106 -1.83 14.09 16.86
CA TRP A 106 -2.87 13.84 17.84
C TRP A 106 -4.09 14.70 17.56
N GLU A 107 -3.91 15.99 17.29
CA GLU A 107 -5.00 16.89 16.92
C GLU A 107 -5.70 16.42 15.65
N ILE A 108 -4.92 16.06 14.61
CA ILE A 108 -5.46 15.50 13.36
C ILE A 108 -6.22 14.21 13.65
N ALA A 109 -5.64 13.28 14.42
CA ALA A 109 -6.28 12.00 14.68
C ALA A 109 -7.60 12.11 15.46
N LEU A 110 -7.68 13.05 16.40
CA LEU A 110 -8.84 13.20 17.29
C LEU A 110 -9.93 14.09 16.68
N SER A 111 -9.56 15.15 15.98
CA SER A 111 -10.49 16.20 15.53
C SER A 111 -10.48 16.44 14.02
N GLY A 112 -9.60 15.78 13.28
CA GLY A 112 -9.47 15.94 11.84
C GLY A 112 -10.70 15.46 11.08
N GLN A 113 -10.80 15.94 9.84
CA GLN A 113 -11.86 15.56 8.90
C GLN A 113 -11.50 14.26 8.17
N VAL A 114 -12.54 13.49 7.84
CA VAL A 114 -12.42 12.34 6.96
C VAL A 114 -12.30 12.83 5.51
N ARG A 115 -11.25 12.39 4.82
CA ARG A 115 -11.04 12.61 3.40
C ARG A 115 -10.80 11.25 2.73
N PRO A 116 -11.76 10.76 1.92
CA PRO A 116 -11.63 9.47 1.26
C PRO A 116 -10.40 9.39 0.38
N LEU A 117 -9.77 8.21 0.32
CA LEU A 117 -8.64 7.94 -0.57
C LEU A 117 -8.65 6.48 -1.08
N PRO A 118 -8.01 6.18 -2.21
CA PRO A 118 -7.90 4.83 -2.74
C PRO A 118 -7.20 3.89 -1.76
N LEU A 119 -7.84 2.78 -1.40
CA LEU A 119 -7.12 1.69 -0.73
C LEU A 119 -6.40 0.84 -1.78
N ILE A 120 -5.07 0.74 -1.70
CA ILE A 120 -4.28 -0.15 -2.56
C ILE A 120 -4.03 -1.47 -1.84
N ARG A 121 -4.19 -2.59 -2.54
CA ARG A 121 -3.88 -3.92 -2.02
C ARG A 121 -3.17 -4.78 -3.06
N ASP A 122 -2.48 -5.81 -2.60
CA ASP A 122 -2.00 -6.86 -3.49
C ASP A 122 -3.04 -7.97 -3.73
N ASP A 123 -2.73 -8.89 -4.65
CA ASP A 123 -3.49 -10.11 -4.93
C ASP A 123 -3.62 -11.07 -3.72
N ALA A 124 -2.65 -11.08 -2.82
CA ALA A 124 -2.71 -11.82 -1.55
C ALA A 124 -3.64 -11.17 -0.50
N GLY A 125 -4.22 -10.01 -0.79
CA GLY A 125 -5.12 -9.30 0.11
C GLY A 125 -4.40 -8.68 1.30
N ILE A 126 -3.22 -8.11 1.06
CA ILE A 126 -2.49 -7.23 1.96
C ILE A 126 -2.64 -5.79 1.46
N ALA A 127 -3.08 -4.91 2.34
CA ALA A 127 -3.21 -3.48 2.06
C ALA A 127 -1.84 -2.78 2.13
N VAL A 128 -1.63 -1.78 1.28
CA VAL A 128 -0.46 -0.90 1.31
C VAL A 128 -0.86 0.41 1.98
N ALA A 129 -0.28 0.70 3.15
CA ALA A 129 -0.51 1.95 3.87
C ALA A 129 0.36 3.08 3.30
N GLY A 130 1.67 2.84 3.22
CA GLY A 130 2.67 3.85 2.87
C GLY A 130 3.36 3.54 1.54
N SER A 131 3.97 2.37 1.41
CA SER A 131 4.60 1.97 0.16
C SER A 131 4.84 0.48 0.03
N ALA A 132 4.96 0.01 -1.21
CA ALA A 132 5.49 -1.31 -1.51
C ALA A 132 6.67 -1.22 -2.47
N SER A 133 7.55 -2.21 -2.41
CA SER A 133 8.67 -2.38 -3.34
C SER A 133 8.68 -3.77 -3.93
N ILE A 134 9.07 -3.85 -5.19
CA ILE A 134 9.24 -5.09 -5.94
C ILE A 134 10.66 -5.04 -6.51
N THR A 135 11.53 -5.93 -6.07
CA THR A 135 12.93 -6.04 -6.52
C THR A 135 13.30 -7.48 -6.83
N SER A 136 14.52 -7.75 -7.27
CA SER A 136 15.07 -9.11 -7.25
C SER A 136 15.35 -9.56 -5.81
N TRP A 137 15.16 -10.86 -5.52
CA TRP A 137 15.39 -11.47 -4.22
C TRP A 137 16.84 -11.42 -3.75
N ASP A 138 17.77 -11.59 -4.68
CA ASP A 138 19.21 -11.54 -4.45
C ASP A 138 19.80 -10.12 -4.53
N GLY A 139 18.95 -9.10 -4.76
CA GLY A 139 19.34 -7.71 -4.99
C GLY A 139 20.13 -7.48 -6.27
N ALA A 140 20.12 -8.42 -7.22
CA ALA A 140 20.59 -8.21 -8.57
C ALA A 140 19.63 -7.29 -9.35
N GLU A 141 20.05 -6.93 -10.56
CA GLU A 141 19.16 -6.23 -11.50
C GLU A 141 17.93 -7.12 -11.78
N LEU A 142 16.76 -6.49 -11.92
CA LEU A 142 15.49 -7.19 -12.09
C LEU A 142 15.54 -8.05 -13.35
N TYR A 143 15.16 -9.32 -13.23
CA TYR A 143 14.79 -10.16 -14.36
C TYR A 143 13.27 -10.33 -14.41
N GLY A 144 12.63 -9.65 -15.35
CA GLY A 144 11.18 -9.54 -15.41
C GLY A 144 10.69 -8.19 -15.90
N GLU A 145 9.40 -7.96 -15.75
CA GLU A 145 8.72 -6.73 -16.15
C GLU A 145 7.87 -6.18 -15.01
N ILE A 146 7.78 -4.86 -14.92
CA ILE A 146 6.83 -4.16 -14.05
C ILE A 146 6.05 -3.18 -14.93
N ILE A 147 4.72 -3.28 -14.90
CA ILE A 147 3.80 -2.49 -15.72
C ILE A 147 2.80 -1.80 -14.79
N VAL A 148 2.51 -0.53 -15.05
CA VAL A 148 1.45 0.24 -14.39
C VAL A 148 0.38 0.55 -15.43
N ASP A 149 -0.82 -0.02 -15.26
CA ASP A 149 -1.86 -0.09 -16.30
C ASP A 149 -1.27 -0.52 -17.67
N SER A 150 -1.08 0.41 -18.61
CA SER A 150 -0.49 0.14 -19.93
C SER A 150 0.94 0.65 -20.11
N ASN A 151 1.57 1.18 -19.05
CA ASN A 151 2.90 1.76 -19.09
C ASN A 151 3.94 0.80 -18.48
N THR A 152 4.86 0.31 -19.30
CA THR A 152 5.97 -0.53 -18.84
C THR A 152 7.00 0.33 -18.10
N LEU A 153 7.10 0.12 -16.78
CA LEU A 153 7.97 0.84 -15.86
C LEU A 153 9.39 0.25 -15.82
N CYS A 154 9.49 -1.06 -15.90
CA CYS A 154 10.75 -1.80 -15.83
C CYS A 154 10.69 -2.97 -16.82
N THR A 155 11.77 -3.20 -17.54
CA THR A 155 11.96 -4.41 -18.35
C THR A 155 13.40 -4.89 -18.19
N GLY A 156 13.56 -6.12 -17.71
CA GLY A 156 14.83 -6.80 -17.58
C GLY A 156 14.76 -8.16 -18.27
N LEU A 157 15.35 -8.25 -19.45
CA LEU A 157 15.28 -9.44 -20.32
C LEU A 157 16.46 -10.41 -20.13
N GLU A 158 17.46 -10.04 -19.34
CA GLU A 158 18.63 -10.84 -19.04
C GLU A 158 18.82 -10.95 -17.53
N ALA A 159 19.11 -12.16 -17.03
CA ALA A 159 19.41 -12.35 -15.63
C ALA A 159 20.64 -11.49 -15.28
N GLY A 160 20.42 -10.44 -14.49
CA GLY A 160 21.38 -9.35 -14.40
C GLY A 160 22.49 -9.60 -13.40
N ASN A 161 23.66 -9.03 -13.69
CA ASN A 161 24.71 -8.85 -12.70
C ASN A 161 24.39 -7.64 -11.82
N ARG A 162 24.91 -7.63 -10.59
CA ARG A 162 24.89 -6.45 -9.72
C ARG A 162 25.73 -5.33 -10.36
N ARG A 163 25.13 -4.42 -11.15
CA ARG A 163 25.75 -3.21 -11.74
C ARG A 163 25.61 -1.97 -10.84
N LYS A 164 26.41 -0.91 -11.02
CA LYS A 164 26.27 0.29 -10.17
C LYS A 164 24.90 1.00 -10.37
N HIS A 165 24.49 1.14 -11.62
CA HIS A 165 23.16 1.62 -12.01
C HIS A 165 22.53 0.60 -12.98
N GLY A 166 21.20 0.47 -12.95
CA GLY A 166 20.43 -0.47 -13.76
C GLY A 166 18.97 -0.46 -13.35
N VAL A 167 18.19 -1.45 -13.79
CA VAL A 167 16.77 -1.58 -13.43
C VAL A 167 16.63 -2.51 -12.22
N TYR A 168 16.47 -1.96 -11.03
CA TYR A 168 16.47 -2.74 -9.77
C TYR A 168 15.08 -3.10 -9.25
N GLY A 169 14.05 -2.88 -10.06
CA GLY A 169 12.65 -3.02 -9.68
C GLY A 169 11.97 -1.67 -9.52
N ALA A 170 10.92 -1.61 -8.72
CA ALA A 170 10.13 -0.40 -8.55
C ALA A 170 9.63 -0.21 -7.11
N ARG A 171 9.38 1.06 -6.77
CA ARG A 171 8.59 1.46 -5.61
C ARG A 171 7.21 1.89 -6.08
N LEU A 172 6.17 1.53 -5.33
CA LEU A 172 4.84 2.10 -5.48
C LEU A 172 4.36 2.72 -4.17
N VAL A 173 3.55 3.77 -4.29
CA VAL A 173 2.87 4.44 -3.19
C VAL A 173 1.38 4.62 -3.51
N PRO A 174 0.48 4.47 -2.52
CA PRO A 174 -0.92 4.89 -2.67
C PRO A 174 -1.01 6.40 -2.94
N MET A 175 -1.86 6.78 -3.88
CA MET A 175 -2.21 8.18 -4.15
C MET A 175 -3.38 8.62 -3.26
N LEU A 176 -3.63 9.93 -3.22
CA LEU A 176 -4.79 10.50 -2.52
C LEU A 176 -6.06 10.57 -3.39
N THR A 177 -5.87 10.53 -4.70
CA THR A 177 -6.91 10.68 -5.73
C THR A 177 -6.84 9.54 -6.73
N ALA A 178 -7.78 9.48 -7.66
CA ALA A 178 -7.66 8.59 -8.81
C ALA A 178 -6.34 8.90 -9.59
N PRO A 179 -5.69 7.88 -10.20
CA PRO A 179 -6.13 6.49 -10.34
C PRO A 179 -5.81 5.56 -9.16
N GLY A 180 -4.96 6.00 -8.22
CA GLY A 180 -4.71 5.34 -6.94
C GLY A 180 -3.29 4.82 -6.70
N ILE A 181 -2.52 4.53 -7.74
CA ILE A 181 -1.12 4.09 -7.62
C ILE A 181 -0.21 5.09 -8.33
N ALA A 182 0.86 5.50 -7.66
CA ALA A 182 2.04 6.09 -8.29
C ALA A 182 3.24 5.16 -8.09
N ALA A 183 4.01 4.89 -9.13
CA ALA A 183 5.18 4.03 -9.06
C ALA A 183 6.36 4.61 -9.83
N VAL A 184 7.57 4.26 -9.38
CA VAL A 184 8.82 4.78 -9.91
C VAL A 184 9.88 3.66 -9.90
N PRO A 185 10.72 3.54 -10.94
CA PRO A 185 11.74 2.51 -10.98
C PRO A 185 12.90 2.85 -10.04
N TYR A 186 13.51 1.82 -9.47
CA TYR A 186 14.80 1.91 -8.79
C TYR A 186 15.94 1.83 -9.81
N THR A 187 16.85 2.80 -9.75
CA THR A 187 18.08 2.85 -10.56
C THR A 187 19.28 2.22 -9.87
N THR A 188 19.20 1.99 -8.55
CA THR A 188 20.22 1.30 -7.76
C THR A 188 19.59 0.27 -6.81
N SER A 189 20.38 -0.74 -6.44
CA SER A 189 19.96 -1.80 -5.51
C SER A 189 19.55 -1.25 -4.14
N LEU A 190 18.49 -1.83 -3.56
CA LEU A 190 18.14 -1.64 -2.13
C LEU A 190 19.12 -2.39 -1.22
N GLU A 191 19.64 -3.52 -1.67
CA GLU A 191 20.56 -4.35 -0.91
C GLU A 191 21.96 -3.71 -0.84
N PRO A 192 22.64 -3.80 0.32
CA PRO A 192 24.03 -3.38 0.46
C PRO A 192 24.91 -4.00 -0.63
N ARG A 193 25.81 -3.21 -1.21
CA ARG A 193 26.83 -3.71 -2.12
C ARG A 193 28.18 -3.74 -1.40
N THR A 194 28.84 -4.88 -1.44
CA THR A 194 30.25 -4.98 -1.10
C THR A 194 31.04 -4.63 -2.35
N GLY A 195 31.90 -3.62 -2.27
CA GLY A 195 32.76 -3.21 -3.37
C GLY A 195 33.88 -4.22 -3.62
N LEU A 196 34.56 -4.06 -4.76
CA LEU A 196 35.81 -4.77 -5.04
C LEU A 196 36.82 -4.49 -3.91
N LEU A 197 37.57 -5.50 -3.47
CA LEU A 197 38.49 -5.44 -2.30
C LEU A 197 37.81 -5.26 -0.92
N GLY A 198 36.50 -5.49 -0.79
CA GLY A 198 35.82 -5.47 0.52
C GLY A 198 35.53 -4.06 1.05
N LEU A 199 35.76 -3.01 0.25
CA LEU A 199 35.38 -1.64 0.59
C LEU A 199 33.85 -1.49 0.51
N ARG A 200 33.26 -0.71 1.42
CA ARG A 200 31.82 -0.40 1.39
C ARG A 200 31.50 0.46 0.16
N ASP A 201 30.60 0.00 -0.69
CA ASP A 201 30.05 0.79 -1.78
C ASP A 201 29.22 1.95 -1.21
N ARG A 202 29.63 3.18 -1.52
CA ARG A 202 29.00 4.44 -1.06
C ARG A 202 27.88 4.92 -1.97
N SER A 203 27.55 4.18 -3.03
CA SER A 203 26.48 4.56 -3.94
C SER A 203 25.15 4.71 -3.19
N PRO A 204 24.30 5.69 -3.56
CA PRO A 204 22.98 5.83 -2.97
C PRO A 204 22.19 4.54 -3.16
N ARG A 205 21.59 4.03 -2.08
CA ARG A 205 20.73 2.84 -2.13
C ARG A 205 19.34 3.24 -2.55
N GLY A 206 18.70 2.42 -3.38
CA GLY A 206 17.32 2.67 -3.82
C GLY A 206 17.12 4.04 -4.44
N ALA A 207 18.11 4.56 -5.16
CA ALA A 207 17.90 5.75 -5.97
C ALA A 207 16.80 5.44 -6.97
N VAL A 208 15.95 6.43 -7.25
CA VAL A 208 14.83 6.30 -8.17
C VAL A 208 15.05 7.20 -9.38
N ASP A 209 14.36 6.92 -10.50
CA ASP A 209 14.30 7.85 -11.63
C ASP A 209 12.89 8.49 -11.73
N PRO A 210 12.71 9.71 -11.21
CA PRO A 210 11.41 10.40 -11.25
C PRO A 210 10.89 10.65 -12.67
N LYS A 211 11.75 10.66 -13.70
CA LYS A 211 11.31 10.88 -15.09
C LYS A 211 10.47 9.73 -15.62
N HIS A 212 10.62 8.55 -15.03
CA HIS A 212 9.87 7.36 -15.36
C HIS A 212 8.74 7.10 -14.36
N LEU A 213 8.32 8.09 -13.57
CA LEU A 213 7.14 7.95 -12.72
C LEU A 213 5.91 7.65 -13.58
N ALA A 214 5.17 6.61 -13.19
CA ALA A 214 3.92 6.21 -13.81
C ALA A 214 2.80 6.19 -12.77
N THR A 215 1.59 6.54 -13.19
CA THR A 215 0.39 6.41 -12.37
C THR A 215 -0.62 5.49 -13.04
N GLY A 216 -1.42 4.79 -12.24
CA GLY A 216 -2.41 3.84 -12.75
C GLY A 216 -3.28 3.26 -11.65
N ARG A 217 -4.20 2.38 -12.04
CA ARG A 217 -5.13 1.71 -11.12
C ARG A 217 -4.56 0.40 -10.61
N ALA A 218 -3.71 -0.22 -11.41
CA ALA A 218 -3.02 -1.45 -11.09
C ALA A 218 -1.55 -1.38 -11.48
N LEU A 219 -0.73 -2.09 -10.71
CA LEU A 219 0.64 -2.42 -11.04
C LEU A 219 0.76 -3.94 -11.08
N GLN A 220 1.29 -4.46 -12.18
CA GLN A 220 1.58 -5.87 -12.36
C GLN A 220 3.08 -6.07 -12.48
N ALA A 221 3.60 -7.07 -11.79
CA ALA A 221 4.98 -7.49 -11.94
C ALA A 221 5.06 -8.99 -12.21
N GLY A 222 5.92 -9.36 -13.15
CA GLY A 222 6.24 -10.75 -13.48
C GLY A 222 7.75 -10.94 -13.60
N GLY A 223 8.28 -12.01 -13.04
CA GLY A 223 9.71 -12.32 -13.03
C GLY A 223 9.99 -13.70 -12.42
N SER A 224 11.25 -14.09 -12.27
CA SER A 224 11.59 -15.43 -11.75
C SER A 224 11.78 -15.47 -10.22
N ASN A 225 12.24 -14.37 -9.60
CA ASN A 225 12.58 -14.31 -8.18
C ASN A 225 12.27 -12.93 -7.58
N LEU A 226 11.01 -12.51 -7.60
CA LEU A 226 10.62 -11.19 -7.08
C LEU A 226 10.58 -11.21 -5.55
N LYS A 227 11.28 -10.26 -4.93
CA LYS A 227 11.10 -9.86 -3.52
C LYS A 227 10.09 -8.74 -3.47
N VAL A 228 9.00 -9.00 -2.76
CA VAL A 228 7.94 -8.03 -2.51
C VAL A 228 7.99 -7.63 -1.04
N THR A 229 8.07 -6.33 -0.79
CA THR A 229 8.02 -5.75 0.56
C THR A 229 6.86 -4.78 0.61
N VAL A 230 5.96 -4.94 1.58
CA VAL A 230 4.84 -4.02 1.82
C VAL A 230 5.04 -3.41 3.20
N ASP A 231 5.13 -2.09 3.27
CA ASP A 231 5.30 -1.33 4.52
C ASP A 231 6.38 -1.95 5.43
N ASP A 232 7.58 -2.12 4.86
CA ASP A 232 8.77 -2.72 5.48
C ASP A 232 8.68 -4.21 5.84
N ILE A 233 7.57 -4.89 5.54
CA ILE A 233 7.41 -6.33 5.75
C ILE A 233 7.68 -7.08 4.45
N PRO A 234 8.84 -7.77 4.31
CA PRO A 234 9.11 -8.59 3.14
C PRO A 234 8.27 -9.87 3.19
N ARG A 235 7.84 -10.35 2.01
CA ARG A 235 7.31 -11.71 1.89
C ARG A 235 8.38 -12.72 2.34
N PRO A 236 7.97 -13.85 2.96
CA PRO A 236 8.91 -14.86 3.45
C PRO A 236 9.63 -15.63 2.33
N ARG A 237 9.11 -15.57 1.09
CA ARG A 237 9.63 -16.29 -0.07
C ARG A 237 9.51 -15.42 -1.33
N PRO A 238 10.37 -15.62 -2.33
CA PRO A 238 10.22 -14.97 -3.62
C PRO A 238 8.94 -15.44 -4.32
N VAL A 239 8.43 -14.58 -5.19
CA VAL A 239 7.26 -14.88 -6.03
C VAL A 239 7.60 -14.64 -7.50
N GLU A 240 6.88 -15.31 -8.39
CA GLU A 240 7.03 -15.09 -9.83
C GLU A 240 6.17 -13.93 -10.34
N ARG A 241 5.10 -13.62 -9.63
CA ARG A 241 4.12 -12.63 -10.03
C ARG A 241 3.49 -11.98 -8.81
N VAL A 242 3.18 -10.70 -8.93
CA VAL A 242 2.38 -9.96 -7.95
C VAL A 242 1.60 -8.88 -8.69
N THR A 243 0.34 -8.68 -8.28
CA THR A 243 -0.46 -7.54 -8.75
C THR A 243 -0.88 -6.69 -7.57
N PHE A 244 -0.67 -5.38 -7.67
CA PHE A 244 -1.22 -4.37 -6.78
C PHE A 244 -2.34 -3.64 -7.52
N TYR A 245 -3.44 -3.34 -6.83
CA TYR A 245 -4.58 -2.64 -7.43
C TYR A 245 -5.40 -1.92 -6.37
N ARG A 246 -6.14 -0.91 -6.83
CA ARG A 246 -7.12 -0.23 -6.00
C ARG A 246 -8.29 -1.16 -5.65
N HIS A 247 -8.61 -1.24 -4.37
CA HIS A 247 -9.73 -2.00 -3.83
C HIS A 247 -11.07 -1.33 -4.17
N LEU A 248 -12.17 -2.11 -4.07
CA LEU A 248 -13.52 -1.65 -4.44
C LEU A 248 -14.10 -0.62 -3.45
N ARG A 249 -13.61 -0.59 -2.21
CA ARG A 249 -13.96 0.43 -1.21
C ARG A 249 -12.80 1.40 -1.04
N ASP A 250 -13.16 2.68 -0.93
CA ASP A 250 -12.21 3.72 -0.58
C ASP A 250 -12.00 3.78 0.94
N LEU A 251 -10.76 4.06 1.34
CA LEU A 251 -10.40 4.26 2.73
C LEU A 251 -10.92 5.62 3.20
N GLN A 252 -11.61 5.62 4.35
CA GLN A 252 -12.05 6.84 5.02
C GLN A 252 -10.95 7.35 5.97
N ALA A 253 -9.91 7.98 5.42
CA ALA A 253 -8.76 8.43 6.20
C ALA A 253 -9.00 9.79 6.87
N VAL A 254 -8.57 9.95 8.11
CA VAL A 254 -8.54 11.24 8.81
C VAL A 254 -7.22 11.94 8.50
N ARG A 255 -7.29 13.09 7.82
CA ARG A 255 -6.12 13.85 7.36
C ARG A 255 -6.43 15.35 7.21
N PRO A 256 -5.40 16.23 7.20
CA PRO A 256 -5.58 17.67 7.06
C PRO A 256 -6.36 18.09 5.81
#